data_AF-A0A820JBJ3-F1
#
_entry.id   AF-A0A820JBJ3-F1
#
_cell.length_a   1.000
_cell.length_b   1.000
_cell.length_c   1.000
_cell.angle_alpha   90.00
_cell.angle_beta   90.00
_cell.angle_gamma   90.00
#
_symmetry.space_group_name_H-M   'P 1'
#
loop_
_entity.id
_entity.type
_entity.pdbx_description
1 polymer ?
#
loop_
_entity_poly.entity_id
_entity_poly.type
_entity_poly.pdbx_seq_one_letter_code
_entity_poly.pdbx_strand_id
1 'polypeptide(L)'
;RNQLEPWFLYLKLFLTALSRLPSMHQKIYREVKFDLSEQYKTDERIVWWGFNSCTMLTNVLQVENPDVRTLFTIECMSGKNIRQHSYFELEDEILLFPMTQFKVQACSTHNNGVYSIELQEIQPLSPLIYPILHSPTSNKSFSNILSYVGNYNFNGILSFNELTYSTYDKLEIIDKHP
;
A
#
# COMPACT_ATOMS: atom_id res chain seq x y z
N ARG A 1 11.04 10.38 15.17
CA ARG A 1 11.51 10.46 13.76
C ARG A 1 12.92 9.86 13.57
N ASN A 2 13.87 10.08 14.48
CA ASN A 2 15.26 9.60 14.33
C ASN A 2 15.42 8.07 14.23
N GLN A 3 14.45 7.28 14.72
CA GLN A 3 14.44 5.81 14.59
C GLN A 3 14.34 5.33 13.13
N LEU A 4 13.89 6.18 12.20
CA LEU A 4 13.77 5.84 10.78
C LEU A 4 15.07 6.08 10.00
N GLU A 5 16.01 6.87 10.55
CA GLU A 5 17.24 7.26 9.84
C GLU A 5 18.05 6.06 9.31
N PRO A 6 18.23 4.94 10.05
CA PRO A 6 18.94 3.77 9.54
C PRO A 6 18.28 3.15 8.30
N TRP A 7 16.97 3.34 8.14
CA TRP A 7 16.16 2.73 7.08
C TRP A 7 16.05 3.59 5.84
N PHE A 8 16.53 4.84 5.84
CA PHE A 8 16.34 5.76 4.71
C PHE A 8 16.92 5.22 3.40
N LEU A 9 18.10 4.59 3.45
CA LEU A 9 18.69 4.00 2.25
C LEU A 9 17.88 2.82 1.73
N TYR A 10 17.39 1.97 2.65
CA TYR A 10 16.50 0.86 2.29
C TYR A 10 15.19 1.37 1.70
N LEU A 11 14.51 2.32 2.34
CA LEU A 11 13.27 2.91 1.86
C LEU A 11 13.45 3.59 0.50
N LYS A 12 14.55 4.31 0.31
CA LYS A 12 14.88 4.92 -1.00
C LYS A 12 15.04 3.84 -2.07
N LEU A 13 15.80 2.79 -1.78
CA LEU A 13 16.00 1.66 -2.71
C LEU A 13 14.66 0.99 -3.04
N PHE A 14 13.89 0.64 -2.02
CA PHE A 14 12.62 -0.06 -2.13
C PHE A 14 11.58 0.74 -2.92
N LEU A 15 11.35 2.00 -2.56
CA LEU A 15 10.44 2.89 -3.28
C LEU A 15 10.89 3.11 -4.73
N THR A 16 12.20 3.27 -4.96
CA THR A 16 12.73 3.42 -6.33
C THR A 16 12.53 2.16 -7.15
N ALA A 17 12.76 0.97 -6.58
CA ALA A 17 12.54 -0.30 -7.25
C ALA A 17 11.06 -0.49 -7.61
N LEU A 18 10.15 -0.27 -6.66
CA LEU A 18 8.71 -0.35 -6.89
C LEU A 18 8.23 0.65 -7.95
N SER A 19 8.78 1.86 -7.97
CA SER A 19 8.42 2.88 -8.97
C SER A 19 8.79 2.47 -10.41
N ARG A 20 9.73 1.54 -10.58
CA ARG A 20 10.16 1.02 -11.88
C ARG A 20 9.30 -0.15 -12.37
N LEU A 21 8.55 -0.79 -11.48
CA LEU A 21 7.61 -1.83 -11.87
C LEU A 21 6.40 -1.21 -12.56
N PRO A 22 5.84 -1.85 -13.61
CA PRO A 22 4.62 -1.38 -14.23
C PRO A 22 3.47 -1.37 -13.21
N SER A 23 2.62 -0.35 -13.28
CA SER A 23 1.35 -0.37 -12.54
C SER A 23 0.36 -1.28 -13.26
N MET A 24 -0.44 -2.01 -12.49
CA MET A 24 -1.52 -2.83 -13.01
C MET A 24 -2.88 -2.29 -12.57
N HIS A 25 -3.86 -2.43 -13.46
CA HIS A 25 -5.26 -2.11 -13.18
C HIS A 25 -6.08 -3.40 -13.20
N GLN A 26 -6.44 -3.90 -12.02
CA GLN A 26 -7.24 -5.12 -11.88
C GLN A 26 -7.85 -5.23 -10.50
N LYS A 27 -8.73 -6.22 -10.34
CA LYS A 27 -9.22 -6.67 -9.04
C LYS A 27 -8.12 -7.40 -8.26
N ILE A 28 -7.94 -7.03 -7.00
CA ILE A 28 -7.04 -7.70 -6.04
C ILE A 28 -7.74 -7.91 -4.70
N TYR A 29 -7.16 -8.77 -3.87
CA TYR A 29 -7.75 -9.20 -2.61
C TYR A 29 -6.76 -9.07 -1.46
N ARG A 30 -7.27 -8.81 -0.26
CA ARG A 30 -6.51 -8.83 0.99
C ARG A 30 -7.36 -9.40 2.11
N GLU A 31 -6.79 -10.25 2.94
CA GLU A 31 -7.43 -10.78 4.13
C GLU A 31 -6.73 -10.26 5.40
N VAL A 32 -7.51 -9.98 6.43
CA VAL A 32 -7.01 -9.63 7.76
C VAL A 32 -7.80 -10.43 8.81
N LYS A 33 -7.09 -11.06 9.75
CA LYS A 33 -7.67 -11.93 10.81
C LYS A 33 -8.31 -11.14 11.97
N PHE A 34 -9.01 -10.05 11.66
CA PHE A 34 -9.69 -9.19 12.62
C PHE A 34 -10.98 -8.61 12.03
N ASP A 35 -11.91 -8.24 12.91
CA ASP A 35 -13.09 -7.45 12.55
C ASP A 35 -12.69 -5.99 12.33
N LEU A 36 -12.86 -5.50 11.11
CA LEU A 36 -12.67 -4.09 10.76
C LEU A 36 -13.98 -3.44 10.29
N SER A 37 -15.13 -4.11 10.42
CA SER A 37 -16.41 -3.66 9.88
C SER A 37 -16.83 -2.27 10.38
N GLU A 38 -16.53 -1.94 11.63
CA GLU A 38 -16.85 -0.63 12.21
C GLU A 38 -15.98 0.52 11.65
N GLN A 39 -14.83 0.21 11.07
CA GLN A 39 -13.87 1.20 10.57
C GLN A 39 -14.17 1.67 9.15
N TYR A 40 -15.09 1.02 8.44
CA TYR A 40 -15.39 1.30 7.05
C TYR A 40 -16.89 1.51 6.87
N LYS A 41 -17.25 2.58 6.17
CA LYS A 41 -18.63 2.88 5.82
C LYS A 41 -18.76 3.09 4.32
N THR A 42 -19.82 2.56 3.73
CA THR A 42 -20.14 2.78 2.31
C THR A 42 -20.11 4.27 1.96
N ASP A 43 -19.58 4.60 0.79
CA ASP A 43 -19.35 5.94 0.26
C ASP A 43 -18.27 6.78 0.97
N GLU A 44 -17.64 6.26 2.02
CA GLU A 44 -16.52 6.92 2.68
C GLU A 44 -15.25 6.92 1.81
N ARG A 45 -14.44 7.97 1.96
CA ARG A 45 -13.08 8.02 1.42
C ARG A 45 -12.08 7.73 2.52
N ILE A 46 -11.19 6.78 2.26
CA ILE A 46 -10.18 6.34 3.22
C ILE A 46 -8.78 6.45 2.61
N VAL A 47 -7.79 6.45 3.48
CA VAL A 47 -6.38 6.41 3.12
C VAL A 47 -5.73 5.25 3.86
N TRP A 48 -5.09 4.35 3.12
CA TRP A 48 -4.19 3.38 3.71
C TRP A 48 -2.78 3.97 3.77
N TRP A 49 -2.26 4.23 4.96
CA TRP A 49 -1.00 4.97 5.14
C TRP A 49 0.25 4.09 5.05
N GLY A 50 0.12 2.77 5.18
CA GLY A 50 1.22 1.82 5.03
C GLY A 50 1.27 1.17 3.65
N PHE A 51 2.35 0.42 3.39
CA PHE A 51 2.33 -0.55 2.29
C PHE A 51 1.28 -1.62 2.59
N ASN A 52 0.55 -2.05 1.56
CA ASN A 52 -0.43 -3.13 1.72
C ASN A 52 -0.11 -4.24 0.72
N SER A 53 0.18 -5.41 1.28
CA SER A 53 0.30 -6.64 0.49
C SER A 53 -1.10 -7.17 0.16
N CYS A 54 -1.28 -7.58 -1.08
CA CYS A 54 -2.53 -8.09 -1.66
C CYS A 54 -2.18 -9.27 -2.58
N THR A 55 -3.19 -10.01 -3.00
CA THR A 55 -3.04 -11.11 -3.94
C THR A 55 -4.01 -10.97 -5.11
N MET A 56 -3.63 -11.51 -6.27
CA MET A 56 -4.57 -11.71 -7.38
C MET A 56 -5.47 -12.95 -7.19
N LEU A 57 -5.14 -13.81 -6.24
CA LEU A 57 -5.68 -15.15 -6.10
C LEU A 57 -6.66 -15.22 -4.94
N THR A 58 -7.91 -15.59 -5.21
CA THR A 58 -8.93 -15.77 -4.18
C THR A 58 -8.74 -17.04 -3.35
N ASN A 59 -8.02 -18.04 -3.88
CA ASN A 59 -7.76 -19.32 -3.20
C ASN A 59 -6.59 -19.27 -2.21
N VAL A 60 -5.80 -18.19 -2.22
CA VAL A 60 -4.76 -17.93 -1.21
C VAL A 60 -5.38 -17.42 0.10
N LEU A 61 -6.60 -16.88 0.03
CA LEU A 61 -7.37 -16.45 1.20
C LEU A 61 -7.73 -17.69 2.05
N GLN A 62 -7.47 -17.63 3.35
CA GLN A 62 -7.62 -18.78 4.25
C GLN A 62 -9.10 -18.99 4.56
N VAL A 63 -9.83 -19.66 3.67
CA VAL A 63 -11.26 -19.96 3.87
C VAL A 63 -11.51 -20.91 5.05
N GLU A 64 -10.51 -21.72 5.42
CA GLU A 64 -10.69 -22.94 6.22
C GLU A 64 -10.85 -22.75 7.74
N ASN A 65 -10.62 -21.55 8.29
CA ASN A 65 -10.78 -21.32 9.73
C ASN A 65 -12.06 -20.51 10.06
N PRO A 66 -12.80 -20.89 11.12
CA PRO A 66 -14.04 -20.23 11.55
C PRO A 66 -13.81 -18.91 12.31
N ASP A 67 -12.64 -18.31 12.18
CA ASP A 67 -12.25 -17.13 12.93
C ASP A 67 -12.76 -15.85 12.28
N VAL A 68 -13.02 -14.85 13.12
CA VAL A 68 -13.47 -13.52 12.69
C VAL A 68 -12.41 -12.88 11.79
N ARG A 69 -12.82 -12.47 10.58
CA ARG A 69 -11.91 -11.89 9.59
C ARG A 69 -12.58 -10.86 8.70
N THR A 70 -11.76 -10.00 8.10
CA THR A 70 -12.18 -9.04 7.10
C THR A 70 -11.51 -9.35 5.75
N LEU A 71 -12.33 -9.49 4.71
CA LEU A 71 -11.92 -9.68 3.32
C LEU A 71 -12.11 -8.37 2.55
N PHE A 72 -11.04 -7.89 1.96
CA PHE A 72 -11.05 -6.73 1.07
C PHE A 72 -11.07 -7.20 -0.38
N THR A 73 -12.01 -6.69 -1.16
CA THR A 73 -11.99 -6.76 -2.62
C THR A 73 -11.72 -5.37 -3.16
N ILE A 74 -10.68 -5.21 -3.96
CA ILE A 74 -10.16 -3.89 -4.33
C ILE A 74 -10.10 -3.78 -5.85
N GLU A 75 -10.84 -2.84 -6.44
CA GLU A 75 -10.63 -2.39 -7.81
C GLU A 75 -9.40 -1.46 -7.82
N CYS A 76 -8.24 -2.04 -8.11
CA CYS A 76 -6.93 -1.41 -8.00
C CYS A 76 -6.51 -0.77 -9.34
N MET A 77 -5.83 0.38 -9.27
CA MET A 77 -5.29 1.13 -10.41
C MET A 77 -3.75 1.21 -10.40
N SER A 78 -3.11 1.16 -9.23
CA SER A 78 -1.67 1.45 -9.09
C SER A 78 -0.82 0.31 -8.53
N GLY A 79 -1.40 -0.88 -8.36
CA GLY A 79 -0.74 -2.04 -7.78
C GLY A 79 0.55 -2.43 -8.51
N LYS A 80 1.53 -2.92 -7.75
CA LYS A 80 2.80 -3.41 -8.27
C LYS A 80 2.87 -4.92 -8.11
N ASN A 81 2.92 -5.64 -9.22
CA ASN A 81 3.20 -7.07 -9.17
C ASN A 81 4.64 -7.29 -8.72
N ILE A 82 4.80 -7.87 -7.54
CA ILE A 82 6.10 -8.17 -6.93
C ILE A 82 6.33 -9.68 -6.82
N ARG A 83 5.52 -10.51 -7.48
CA ARG A 83 5.62 -11.98 -7.42
C ARG A 83 7.04 -12.49 -7.65
N GLN A 84 7.73 -11.96 -8.66
CA GLN A 84 9.11 -12.37 -9.01
C GLN A 84 10.19 -11.88 -8.03
N HIS A 85 9.79 -11.07 -7.05
CA HIS A 85 10.65 -10.47 -6.03
C HIS A 85 10.18 -10.82 -4.61
N SER A 86 9.07 -11.55 -4.49
CA SER A 86 8.49 -11.98 -3.22
C SER A 86 9.19 -13.24 -2.74
N TYR A 87 9.22 -13.41 -1.41
CA TYR A 87 9.65 -14.66 -0.81
C TYR A 87 8.63 -15.78 -1.06
N PHE A 88 7.35 -15.44 -1.24
CA PHE A 88 6.25 -16.37 -1.47
C PHE A 88 5.71 -16.24 -2.90
N GLU A 89 6.46 -16.76 -3.87
CA GLU A 89 6.16 -16.60 -5.30
C GLU A 89 4.81 -17.17 -5.77
N LEU A 90 4.18 -18.02 -4.96
CA LEU A 90 2.91 -18.67 -5.27
C LEU A 90 1.69 -17.82 -4.90
N GLU A 91 1.87 -16.73 -4.16
CA GLU A 91 0.76 -15.89 -3.70
C GLU A 91 0.33 -14.83 -4.72
N ASP A 92 0.99 -14.74 -5.89
CA ASP A 92 0.79 -13.67 -6.87
C ASP A 92 0.71 -12.29 -6.19
N GLU A 93 1.72 -12.00 -5.38
CA GLU A 93 1.73 -10.84 -4.49
C GLU A 93 1.73 -9.51 -5.28
N ILE A 94 0.75 -8.67 -4.95
CA ILE A 94 0.58 -7.31 -5.43
C ILE A 94 0.76 -6.35 -4.26
N LEU A 95 1.70 -5.42 -4.41
CA LEU A 95 1.96 -4.41 -3.40
C LEU A 95 1.32 -3.08 -3.78
N LEU A 96 0.58 -2.49 -2.85
CA LEU A 96 0.08 -1.12 -2.92
C LEU A 96 1.03 -0.18 -2.19
N PHE A 97 1.22 1.02 -2.74
CA PHE A 97 2.01 2.06 -2.09
C PHE A 97 1.32 2.58 -0.81
N PRO A 98 2.10 3.19 0.11
CA PRO A 98 1.58 4.04 1.16
C PRO A 98 0.74 5.19 0.60
N MET A 99 -0.23 5.63 1.38
CA MET A 99 -1.15 6.73 1.07
C MET A 99 -2.07 6.47 -0.12
N THR A 100 -2.25 5.22 -0.54
CA THR A 100 -3.26 4.88 -1.53
C THR A 100 -4.65 5.21 -0.97
N GLN A 101 -5.44 5.88 -1.79
CA GLN A 101 -6.75 6.38 -1.42
C GLN A 101 -7.82 5.49 -2.03
N PHE A 102 -8.89 5.25 -1.28
CA PHE A 102 -9.99 4.43 -1.74
C PHE A 102 -11.33 5.09 -1.45
N LYS A 103 -12.32 4.78 -2.29
CA LYS A 103 -13.74 4.92 -1.96
C LYS A 103 -14.27 3.55 -1.54
N VAL A 104 -14.94 3.48 -0.40
CA VAL A 104 -15.66 2.29 0.04
C VAL A 104 -16.93 2.15 -0.80
N GLN A 105 -17.04 1.07 -1.57
CA GLN A 105 -18.18 0.80 -2.45
C GLN A 105 -19.29 0.06 -1.73
N ALA A 106 -18.92 -0.92 -0.90
CA ALA A 106 -19.88 -1.71 -0.15
C ALA A 106 -19.23 -2.32 1.10
N CYS A 107 -20.03 -2.54 2.13
CA CYS A 107 -19.71 -3.32 3.30
C CYS A 107 -20.80 -4.38 3.49
N SER A 108 -20.42 -5.62 3.74
CA SER A 108 -21.38 -6.70 4.02
C SER A 108 -20.84 -7.65 5.08
N THR A 109 -21.76 -8.23 5.85
CA THR A 109 -21.45 -9.23 6.86
C THR A 109 -22.02 -10.56 6.42
N HIS A 110 -21.19 -11.59 6.43
CA HIS A 110 -21.59 -12.94 6.12
C HIS A 110 -21.82 -13.74 7.40
N ASN A 111 -22.61 -14.80 7.28
CA ASN A 111 -22.69 -15.81 8.33
C ASN A 111 -21.28 -16.37 8.58
N ASN A 112 -20.93 -16.63 9.84
CA ASN A 112 -19.63 -17.15 10.31
C ASN A 112 -18.54 -16.10 10.62
N GLY A 113 -18.90 -14.83 10.88
CA GLY A 113 -17.95 -13.82 11.35
C GLY A 113 -16.98 -13.30 10.27
N VAL A 114 -17.35 -13.46 9.00
CA VAL A 114 -16.60 -12.94 7.85
C VAL A 114 -17.23 -11.62 7.42
N TYR A 115 -16.44 -10.56 7.39
CA TYR A 115 -16.83 -9.24 6.91
C TYR A 115 -16.18 -8.97 5.55
N SER A 116 -16.96 -8.47 4.60
CA SER A 116 -16.47 -8.14 3.26
C SER A 116 -16.55 -6.65 3.02
N ILE A 117 -15.46 -6.06 2.56
CA ILE A 117 -15.33 -4.64 2.25
C ILE A 117 -14.86 -4.49 0.81
N GLU A 118 -15.66 -3.81 0.00
CA GLU A 118 -15.34 -3.51 -1.39
C GLU A 118 -14.78 -2.09 -1.50
N LEU A 119 -13.60 -1.98 -2.09
CA LEU A 119 -12.88 -0.74 -2.26
C LEU A 119 -12.65 -0.45 -3.75
N GLN A 120 -12.74 0.81 -4.12
CA GLN A 120 -12.27 1.30 -5.41
C GLN A 120 -11.12 2.26 -5.16
N GLU A 121 -9.95 1.97 -5.72
CA GLU A 121 -8.84 2.92 -5.69
C GLU A 121 -9.25 4.20 -6.43
N ILE A 122 -8.97 5.35 -5.83
CA ILE A 122 -9.24 6.65 -6.43
C ILE A 122 -7.93 7.37 -6.72
N GLN A 123 -7.91 8.13 -7.82
CA GLN A 123 -6.74 8.91 -8.18
C GLN A 123 -6.41 9.92 -7.07
N PRO A 124 -5.16 9.96 -6.59
CA PRO A 124 -4.76 10.93 -5.60
C PRO A 124 -4.77 12.34 -6.19
N LEU A 125 -5.01 13.35 -5.35
CA LEU A 125 -4.96 14.77 -5.75
C LEU A 125 -3.58 15.17 -6.34
N SER A 126 -2.51 14.47 -5.93
CA SER A 126 -1.17 14.61 -6.47
C SER A 126 -0.39 13.29 -6.33
N PRO A 127 0.44 12.90 -7.32
CA PRO A 127 1.27 11.70 -7.22
C PRO A 127 2.37 11.89 -6.17
N LEU A 128 2.59 10.86 -5.34
CA LEU A 128 3.64 10.86 -4.32
C LEU A 128 5.05 10.70 -4.88
N ILE A 129 5.18 9.87 -5.91
CA ILE A 129 6.44 9.60 -6.59
C ILE A 129 6.22 9.92 -8.06
N TYR A 130 6.94 10.91 -8.56
CA TYR A 130 6.98 11.17 -9.98
C TYR A 130 7.78 10.07 -10.67
N PRO A 131 7.28 9.50 -11.79
CA PRO A 131 8.07 8.57 -12.57
C PRO A 131 9.39 9.25 -12.96
N ILE A 132 10.49 8.52 -12.82
CA ILE A 132 11.79 9.00 -13.27
C ILE A 132 11.68 9.17 -14.79
N LEU A 133 11.56 10.42 -15.25
CA LEU A 133 11.61 10.74 -16.66
C LEU A 133 13.01 10.37 -17.15
N HIS A 134 13.10 9.29 -17.92
CA HIS A 134 14.33 8.93 -18.60
C HIS A 134 14.63 10.05 -19.62
N SER A 135 15.56 10.94 -19.29
CA SER A 135 16.17 11.79 -20.30
C SER A 135 16.87 10.87 -21.31
N PRO A 136 16.74 11.09 -22.63
CA PRO A 136 17.53 10.35 -23.61
C PRO A 136 19.00 10.45 -23.22
N THR A 137 19.65 9.30 -23.15
CA THR A 137 21.03 9.11 -22.69
C THR A 137 22.01 9.99 -23.46
N SER A 138 22.33 11.16 -22.90
CA SER A 138 23.54 11.90 -23.23
C SER A 138 24.57 11.57 -22.15
N ASN A 139 25.61 10.81 -22.53
CA ASN A 139 26.79 10.57 -21.72
C ASN A 139 27.34 11.91 -21.18
N LYS A 140 27.02 12.24 -19.93
CA LYS A 140 27.69 13.32 -19.21
C LYS A 140 28.13 12.81 -17.84
N SER A 141 29.43 12.98 -17.63
CA SER A 141 30.23 12.58 -16.47
C SER A 141 29.53 12.78 -15.13
N PHE A 142 29.76 11.83 -14.21
CA PHE A 142 29.23 11.74 -12.85
C PHE A 142 29.48 12.97 -11.95
N SER A 143 30.26 13.96 -12.38
CA SER A 143 30.60 15.14 -11.59
C SER A 143 29.48 16.19 -11.47
N ASN A 144 28.38 16.10 -12.23
CA ASN A 144 27.35 17.15 -12.27
C ASN A 144 26.02 16.83 -11.52
N ILE A 145 25.92 15.70 -10.81
CA ILE A 145 24.65 15.32 -10.15
C ILE A 145 24.36 16.17 -8.89
N LEU A 146 25.36 16.83 -8.31
CA LEU A 146 25.17 17.64 -7.09
C LEU A 146 24.55 19.02 -7.35
N SER A 147 24.43 19.49 -8.60
CA SER A 147 23.82 20.81 -8.89
C SER A 147 22.31 20.75 -9.09
N TYR A 148 21.69 19.56 -9.08
CA TYR A 148 20.23 19.40 -9.31
C TYR A 148 19.43 19.07 -8.05
N VAL A 149 20.09 18.97 -6.89
CA VAL A 149 19.40 18.89 -5.59
C VAL A 149 19.19 20.32 -5.07
N GLY A 150 18.40 21.09 -5.82
CA GLY A 150 17.98 22.43 -5.43
C GLY A 150 16.85 22.36 -4.40
N ASN A 151 17.18 22.71 -3.15
CA ASN A 151 16.33 23.31 -2.11
C ASN A 151 14.80 23.19 -2.27
N TYR A 152 14.19 22.18 -1.64
CA TYR A 152 12.78 22.23 -1.28
C TYR A 152 12.66 22.30 0.24
N ASN A 153 12.38 23.50 0.74
CA ASN A 153 11.96 23.76 2.12
C ASN A 153 10.56 23.17 2.34
N PHE A 154 10.47 22.14 3.17
CA PHE A 154 9.19 21.57 3.62
C PHE A 154 8.64 22.39 4.80
N ASN A 155 8.14 23.60 4.53
CA ASN A 155 7.43 24.43 5.52
C ASN A 155 5.91 24.31 5.39
N GLY A 156 5.40 23.09 5.28
CA GLY A 156 3.97 22.78 5.30
C GLY A 156 3.61 22.01 6.57
N ILE A 157 3.45 22.71 7.69
CA ILE A 157 2.84 22.14 8.89
C ILE A 157 1.34 22.06 8.63
N LEU A 158 0.84 20.89 8.23
CA LEU A 158 -0.56 20.53 8.43
C LEU A 158 -0.63 19.86 9.81
N SER A 159 -1.40 20.45 10.72
CA SER A 159 -1.53 19.94 12.10
C SER A 159 -2.03 18.50 12.08
N PHE A 160 -1.18 17.60 12.56
CA PHE A 160 -1.53 16.22 12.88
C PHE A 160 -2.54 16.25 14.03
N ASN A 161 -3.79 15.87 13.76
CA ASN A 161 -4.71 15.49 14.83
C ASN A 161 -4.41 14.04 15.24
N GLU A 162 -4.20 13.82 16.53
CA GLU A 162 -3.72 12.59 17.19
C GLU A 162 -4.70 11.39 17.17
N LEU A 163 -5.70 11.36 16.29
CA LEU A 163 -6.81 10.40 16.41
C LEU A 163 -6.69 9.12 15.57
N THR A 164 -5.60 8.89 14.82
CA THR A 164 -5.50 7.70 13.94
C THR A 164 -4.23 6.87 14.12
N TYR A 165 -3.39 7.15 15.13
CA TYR A 165 -2.21 6.34 15.42
C TYR A 165 -2.54 4.99 16.07
N SER A 166 -3.67 4.91 16.80
CA SER A 166 -4.05 3.72 17.57
C SER A 166 -4.34 2.46 16.74
N THR A 167 -4.54 2.57 15.43
CA THR A 167 -4.88 1.45 14.56
C THR A 167 -3.67 0.80 13.88
N TYR A 168 -2.53 1.51 13.78
CA TYR A 168 -1.33 1.00 13.11
C TYR A 168 -0.63 -0.11 13.90
N ASP A 169 -0.57 0.00 15.23
CA ASP A 169 0.12 -0.98 16.08
C ASP A 169 -0.52 -2.38 16.08
N LYS A 170 -1.75 -2.52 15.57
CA LYS A 170 -2.43 -3.83 15.48
C LYS A 170 -2.29 -4.53 14.13
N LEU A 171 -1.84 -3.83 13.08
CA LEU A 171 -1.79 -4.38 11.72
C LEU A 171 -0.40 -4.86 11.29
N GLU A 172 0.68 -4.46 11.97
CA GLU A 172 2.06 -4.91 11.67
C GLU A 172 2.54 -6.11 12.51
N ILE A 173 1.71 -6.62 13.43
CA ILE A 173 2.03 -7.83 14.21
C ILE A 173 1.03 -8.90 13.82
N ILE A 174 1.25 -9.63 12.72
CA ILE A 174 0.90 -11.04 12.46
C ILE A 174 1.29 -11.30 10.99
N ASP A 175 2.59 -11.40 10.74
CA ASP A 175 3.13 -12.23 9.65
C ASP A 175 4.13 -13.25 10.22
N LYS A 176 3.98 -13.55 11.51
CA LYS A 176 4.67 -14.66 12.16
C LYS A 176 3.71 -15.82 12.28
N HIS A 177 3.82 -16.78 11.37
CA HIS A 177 3.56 -18.17 11.68
C HIS A 177 4.86 -18.98 11.57
N PRO A 178 4.98 -20.05 12.39
CA PRO A 178 6.24 -20.70 12.79
C PRO A 178 7.03 -21.35 11.66
#